data_AF-A0A6G2XS05-F1
#
_entry.id   AF-A0A6G2XS05-F1
#
_cell.length_a   1.000
_cell.length_b   1.000
_cell.length_c   1.000
_cell.angle_alpha   90.00
_cell.angle_beta   90.00
_cell.angle_gamma   90.00
#
_symmetry.space_group_name_H-M   'P 1'
#
loop_
_entity.id
_entity.type
_entity.pdbx_description
1 polymer ?
#
loop_
_entity_poly.entity_id
_entity_poly.type
_entity_poly.pdbx_seq_one_letter_code
_entity_poly.pdbx_strand_id
1 'polypeptide(L)' 'MPDPDAGPAAPAPLDVPRTPTGDPGVDAALERLGDADHLATEGHVAVYEDVHRGLRDALTALDARPGSPAPAPPYRHRS' A
#
# COMPACT_ATOMS: atom_id res chain seq x y z
N MET A 1 3.24 -45.52 -8.92
CA MET A 1 2.63 -44.61 -9.91
C MET A 1 2.25 -43.36 -9.15
N PRO A 2 2.83 -42.18 -9.41
CA PRO A 2 2.36 -40.94 -8.79
C PRO A 2 0.95 -40.63 -9.32
N ASP A 3 0.06 -40.20 -8.43
CA ASP A 3 -1.34 -39.88 -8.71
C ASP A 3 -1.46 -38.70 -9.69
N PRO A 4 -2.25 -38.82 -10.78
CA PRO A 4 -2.44 -37.75 -11.77
C PRO A 4 -3.37 -36.62 -11.29
N ASP A 5 -3.90 -36.72 -10.06
CA ASP A 5 -4.89 -35.78 -9.48
C ASP A 5 -4.26 -34.78 -8.50
N ALA A 6 -2.93 -34.60 -8.55
CA ALA A 6 -2.31 -33.45 -7.90
C ALA A 6 -2.55 -32.22 -8.79
N GLY A 7 -3.68 -31.54 -8.58
CA GLY A 7 -3.91 -30.19 -9.11
C GLY A 7 -2.73 -29.25 -8.77
N PRO A 8 -2.59 -28.11 -9.48
CA PRO A 8 -1.47 -27.20 -9.23
C PRO A 8 -1.43 -26.84 -7.73
N ALA A 9 -0.24 -26.95 -7.14
CA ALA A 9 -0.04 -26.58 -5.74
C ALA A 9 -0.51 -25.13 -5.54
N ALA A 10 -1.30 -24.90 -4.49
CA ALA A 10 -1.73 -23.55 -4.13
C ALA A 10 -0.49 -22.67 -3.90
N PRO A 11 -0.53 -21.38 -4.28
CA PRO A 11 0.59 -20.46 -4.04
C PRO A 11 0.93 -20.45 -2.54
N ALA A 12 2.22 -20.61 -2.24
CA ALA A 12 2.71 -20.52 -0.87
C ALA A 12 2.78 -19.04 -0.45
N PRO A 13 2.39 -18.71 0.80
CA PRO A 13 2.40 -17.34 1.28
C PRO A 13 3.81 -16.72 1.23
N LEU A 14 3.95 -15.48 0.78
CA LEU A 14 5.24 -14.78 0.62
C LEU A 14 5.89 -14.37 1.95
N ASP A 15 5.15 -14.40 3.06
CA ASP A 15 5.62 -14.13 4.44
C ASP A 15 6.39 -12.80 4.61
N VAL A 16 6.05 -11.79 3.81
CA VAL A 16 6.70 -10.47 3.91
C VAL A 16 6.21 -9.77 5.19
N PRO A 17 7.11 -9.43 6.13
CA PRO A 17 6.71 -8.76 7.36
C PRO A 17 6.16 -7.35 7.05
N ARG A 18 4.87 -7.14 7.34
CA ARG A 18 4.19 -5.84 7.19
C ARG A 18 4.32 -5.07 8.50
N THR A 19 5.29 -4.17 8.57
CA THR A 19 5.37 -3.22 9.70
C THR A 19 4.40 -2.07 9.40
N PRO A 20 3.45 -1.75 10.29
CA PRO A 20 2.50 -0.66 10.04
C PRO A 20 3.27 0.65 9.84
N THR A 21 2.91 1.36 8.79
CA THR A 21 3.57 2.61 8.39
C THR A 21 3.04 3.81 9.19
N GLY A 22 1.85 3.66 9.78
CA GLY A 22 1.18 4.71 10.53
C GLY A 22 0.31 5.63 9.67
N ASP A 23 0.24 5.38 8.36
CA ASP A 23 -0.74 5.99 7.46
C ASP A 23 -1.86 4.97 7.13
N PRO A 24 -3.13 5.27 7.46
CA PRO A 24 -4.21 4.31 7.29
C PRO A 24 -4.49 3.95 5.81
N GLY A 25 -4.15 4.83 4.86
CA GLY A 25 -4.31 4.56 3.44
C GLY A 25 -3.24 3.59 2.92
N VAL A 26 -1.99 3.80 3.34
CA VAL A 26 -0.88 2.89 3.02
C VAL A 26 -1.07 1.53 3.70
N ASP A 27 -1.49 1.52 4.97
CA ASP A 27 -1.70 0.29 5.72
C ASP A 27 -2.85 -0.56 5.12
N ALA A 28 -3.95 0.08 4.67
CA ALA A 28 -5.04 -0.62 3.96
C ALA A 28 -4.61 -1.21 2.60
N ALA A 29 -3.75 -0.52 1.86
CA ALA A 29 -3.20 -1.04 0.60
C ALA A 29 -2.27 -2.26 0.84
N LEU A 30 -1.51 -2.25 1.92
CA LEU A 30 -0.64 -3.36 2.32
C LEU A 30 -1.43 -4.60 2.76
N GLU A 31 -2.57 -4.41 3.45
CA GLU A 31 -3.49 -5.50 3.77
C GLU A 31 -4.07 -6.13 2.49
N ARG A 32 -4.54 -5.31 1.54
CA ARG A 32 -5.03 -5.80 0.23
C ARG A 32 -3.97 -6.56 -0.57
N LEU A 33 -2.71 -6.16 -0.47
CA LEU A 33 -1.62 -6.90 -1.09
C LEU A 33 -1.45 -8.29 -0.46
N GLY A 34 -1.84 -8.47 0.81
CA GLY A 34 -1.91 -9.79 1.46
C GLY A 34 -2.98 -10.71 0.87
N ASP A 35 -4.08 -10.17 0.34
CA ASP A 35 -5.09 -10.98 -0.34
C ASP A 35 -4.56 -11.60 -1.65
N ALA A 36 -3.60 -10.94 -2.32
CA ALA A 36 -2.94 -11.46 -3.52
C ALA A 36 -2.21 -12.79 -3.28
N ASP A 37 -1.67 -12.97 -2.07
CA ASP A 37 -0.92 -14.16 -1.67
C ASP A 37 -1.77 -15.45 -1.75
N HIS A 38 -3.09 -15.30 -1.62
CA HIS A 38 -4.05 -16.41 -1.66
C HIS A 38 -4.78 -16.54 -3.00
N LEU A 39 -4.56 -15.63 -3.95
CA LEU A 39 -5.19 -15.67 -5.27
C LEU A 39 -4.43 -16.56 -6.25
N ALA A 40 -5.13 -17.16 -7.20
CA ALA A 40 -4.49 -17.75 -8.37
C ALA A 40 -3.79 -16.67 -9.20
N THR A 41 -2.74 -17.02 -9.94
CA THR A 41 -1.88 -16.09 -10.70
C THR A 41 -2.67 -15.20 -11.69
N GLU A 42 -3.77 -15.71 -12.21
CA GLU A 42 -4.71 -14.99 -13.07
C GLU A 42 -5.43 -13.80 -12.36
N GLY A 43 -5.56 -13.83 -11.03
CA GLY A 43 -6.10 -12.75 -10.21
C GLY A 43 -5.05 -11.78 -9.66
N HIS A 44 -3.75 -12.12 -9.74
CA HIS A 44 -2.67 -11.29 -9.17
C HIS A 44 -2.56 -9.92 -9.82
N VAL A 45 -2.71 -9.84 -11.15
CA VAL A 45 -2.54 -8.59 -11.89
C VAL A 45 -3.54 -7.53 -11.44
N ALA A 46 -4.81 -7.90 -11.30
CA ALA A 46 -5.87 -6.98 -10.86
C ALA A 46 -5.59 -6.43 -9.45
N VAL A 47 -5.08 -7.27 -8.54
CA VAL A 47 -4.71 -6.84 -7.18
C VAL A 47 -3.47 -5.96 -7.19
N TYR A 48 -2.44 -6.29 -7.98
CA TYR A 48 -1.26 -5.44 -8.10
C TYR A 48 -1.59 -4.06 -8.64
N GLU A 49 -2.46 -3.95 -9.63
CA GLU A 49 -2.88 -2.66 -10.19
C GLU A 49 -3.69 -1.82 -9.20
N ASP A 50 -4.63 -2.44 -8.49
CA ASP A 50 -5.42 -1.78 -7.44
C ASP A 50 -4.52 -1.27 -6.30
N VAL A 51 -3.58 -2.10 -5.83
CA VAL A 51 -2.61 -1.73 -4.80
C VAL A 51 -1.71 -0.58 -5.26
N HIS A 52 -1.17 -0.64 -6.49
CA HIS A 52 -0.35 0.44 -7.04
C HIS A 52 -1.12 1.76 -7.14
N ARG A 53 -2.40 1.69 -7.54
CA ARG A 53 -3.26 2.87 -7.61
C ARG A 53 -3.54 3.43 -6.21
N GLY A 54 -3.88 2.59 -5.24
CA GLY A 54 -4.14 2.99 -3.86
C GLY A 54 -2.93 3.65 -3.20
N LEU A 55 -1.74 3.05 -3.38
CA LEU A 55 -0.50 3.61 -2.84
C LEU A 55 -0.17 4.97 -3.47
N ARG A 56 -0.35 5.11 -4.78
CA ARG A 56 -0.09 6.38 -5.48
C ARG A 56 -1.04 7.49 -5.00
N ASP A 57 -2.31 7.16 -4.77
CA ASP A 57 -3.30 8.11 -4.26
C ASP A 57 -2.96 8.57 -2.84
N ALA A 58 -2.62 7.63 -1.95
CA ALA A 58 -2.20 7.93 -0.59
C ALA A 58 -0.95 8.84 -0.55
N LEU A 59 0.08 8.52 -1.35
CA LEU A 59 1.28 9.34 -1.46
C LEU A 59 0.99 10.74 -2.04
N THR A 60 0.09 10.83 -3.01
CA THR A 60 -0.34 12.12 -3.58
C THR A 60 -1.08 12.96 -2.55
N ALA A 61 -1.94 12.34 -1.73
CA ALA A 61 -2.66 13.02 -0.66
C ALA A 61 -1.72 13.53 0.45
N LEU A 62 -0.65 12.79 0.74
CA LEU A 62 0.39 13.23 1.66
C LEU A 62 1.18 14.43 1.10
N ASP A 63 1.54 14.39 -0.18
CA ASP A 63 2.25 15.49 -0.85
C ASP A 63 1.40 16.76 -0.98
N ALA A 64 0.09 16.59 -1.20
CA ALA A 64 -0.87 17.68 -1.31
C ALA A 64 -1.22 18.33 0.05
N ARG A 65 -0.77 17.77 1.18
CA ARG A 65 -1.01 18.35 2.50
C ARG A 65 -0.26 19.68 2.58
N PRO A 66 -0.95 20.84 2.70
CA PRO A 66 -0.28 22.12 2.78
C PRO A 66 0.69 22.10 3.97
N GLY A 67 1.96 22.41 3.70
CA GLY A 67 2.95 22.59 4.75
C GLY A 67 2.39 23.52 5.81
N SER A 68 2.51 23.11 7.08
CA SER A 68 2.02 23.87 8.23
C SER A 68 2.34 25.36 8.04
N PRO A 69 1.37 26.28 8.22
CA PRO A 69 1.61 27.69 7.93
C PRO A 69 2.86 28.14 8.70
N ALA A 70 3.85 28.62 7.95
CA ALA A 70 5.08 29.13 8.55
C ALA A 70 4.72 30.22 9.58
N PRO A 71 5.38 30.25 10.75
CA PRO A 71 5.10 31.26 11.77
C PRO A 71 5.22 32.66 11.15
N ALA A 72 4.21 33.50 11.38
CA ALA A 72 4.18 34.86 10.84
C ALA A 72 5.45 35.62 11.22
N PRO A 73 6.07 36.38 10.29
CA PRO A 73 7.26 37.16 10.60
C PRO A 73 6.94 38.15 11.74
N PRO A 74 7.83 38.31 12.74
CA PRO A 74 7.58 39.23 13.83
C PRO A 74 7.48 40.63 13.24
N TYR A 75 6.33 41.27 13.47
CA TYR A 75 6.06 42.64 13.03
C TYR A 75 7.24 43.53 13.43
N ARG A 76 7.93 44.08 12.42
CA ARG A 76 8.99 45.06 12.63
C ARG A 76 8.30 46.33 13.13
N HIS A 77 8.29 46.51 14.46
CA HIS A 77 7.84 47.73 15.09
C HIS A 77 8.63 48.90 14.49
N ARG A 78 7.90 49.66 13.67
CA ARG A 78 8.24 50.98 13.13
C ARG A 78 8.86 51.83 14.24
N SER A 79 10.09 52.28 14.02
CA SER A 79 10.68 53.46 14.67
C SER A 79 10.56 54.64 13.72
#